data_AF-A0A968LRN6-F1
#
_entry.id   AF-A0A968LRN6-F1
#
_cell.length_a   1.000
_cell.length_b   1.000
_cell.length_c   1.000
_cell.angle_alpha   90.00
_cell.angle_beta   90.00
_cell.angle_gamma   90.00
#
_symmetry.space_group_name_H-M   'P 1'
#
loop_
_entity.id
_entity.type
_entity.pdbx_description
1 polymer ?
#
loop_
_entity_poly.entity_id
_entity_poly.type
_entity_poly.pdbx_seq_one_letter_code
_entity_poly.pdbx_strand_id
1 'polypeptide(L)'
;KDYIKQIIDTCIQPKNYEIIDIHGSIIEYSKKLNDRYYQDNVIAIGDTVSTVNSLGGEGIRHGFKGAEIACQYIKAYLKQEIASFASYEKQMKETFEGDWKRCEQIGRKVYLEYSDRKIDLGVAYLKYLNINDIIELLFYYKFEKLSKGLFKYLSLKIELFFKKFRLSRLVKTKSLHSSQ
;
A
#
# COMPACT_ATOMS: atom_id res chain seq x y z
N LYS A 1 17.92 1.36 14.15
CA LYS A 1 18.29 -0.07 14.33
C LYS A 1 17.59 -0.71 15.53
N ASP A 2 17.33 0.03 16.62
CA ASP A 2 16.57 -0.49 17.77
C ASP A 2 15.09 -0.83 17.50
N TYR A 3 14.48 -0.22 16.48
CA TYR A 3 13.07 -0.48 16.15
C TYR A 3 12.75 -1.95 15.83
N ILE A 4 13.66 -2.69 15.19
CA ILE A 4 13.43 -4.11 14.87
C ILE A 4 13.38 -4.94 16.16
N LYS A 5 14.31 -4.71 17.10
CA LYS A 5 14.29 -5.35 18.41
C LYS A 5 13.02 -5.00 19.18
N GLN A 6 12.66 -3.72 19.22
CA GLN A 6 11.41 -3.28 19.85
C GLN A 6 10.17 -3.96 19.28
N ILE A 7 10.09 -4.12 17.95
CA ILE A 7 8.97 -4.84 17.30
C ILE A 7 8.96 -6.31 17.71
N ILE A 8 10.11 -6.99 17.69
CA ILE A 8 10.20 -8.40 18.10
C ILE A 8 9.76 -8.56 19.57
N ASP A 9 10.33 -7.75 20.46
CA ASP A 9 10.10 -7.84 21.89
C ASP A 9 8.68 -7.42 22.29
N THR A 10 8.08 -6.44 21.59
CA THR A 10 6.76 -5.92 21.94
C THR A 10 5.63 -6.70 21.27
N CYS A 11 5.78 -7.05 19.98
CA CYS A 11 4.70 -7.59 19.17
C CYS A 11 4.75 -9.11 19.03
N ILE A 12 5.95 -9.70 18.93
CA ILE A 12 6.12 -11.14 18.69
C ILE A 12 6.32 -11.89 20.01
N GLN A 13 7.09 -11.31 20.94
CA GLN A 13 7.36 -11.85 22.28
C GLN A 13 7.86 -13.32 22.28
N PRO A 14 8.87 -13.68 21.47
CA PRO A 14 9.42 -15.03 21.49
C PRO A 14 10.13 -15.30 22.82
N LYS A 15 10.04 -16.54 23.33
CA LYS A 15 10.70 -16.93 24.60
C LYS A 15 12.22 -16.88 24.50
N ASN A 16 12.78 -17.31 23.37
CA ASN A 16 14.21 -17.30 23.06
C ASN A 16 14.36 -17.05 21.56
N TYR A 17 15.24 -16.15 21.16
CA TYR A 17 15.60 -15.93 19.76
C TYR A 17 17.03 -15.38 19.64
N GLU A 18 17.63 -15.59 18.49
CA GLU A 18 18.91 -14.99 18.10
C GLU A 18 18.69 -14.25 16.78
N ILE A 19 19.19 -13.01 16.70
CA ILE A 19 19.18 -12.26 15.44
C ILE A 19 20.42 -12.66 14.66
N ILE A 20 20.20 -13.43 13.59
CA ILE A 20 21.27 -13.92 12.72
C ILE A 20 21.73 -12.82 11.75
N ASP A 21 20.80 -11.98 11.28
CA ASP A 21 21.10 -10.87 10.37
C ASP A 21 20.07 -9.74 10.48
N ILE A 22 20.49 -8.52 10.15
CA ILE A 22 19.64 -7.32 10.09
C ILE A 22 19.92 -6.60 8.78
N HIS A 23 18.94 -6.62 7.87
CA HIS A 23 18.91 -5.76 6.70
C HIS A 23 17.91 -4.63 6.89
N GLY A 24 18.34 -3.41 6.60
CA GLY A 24 17.49 -2.23 6.56
C GLY A 24 18.18 -1.15 5.77
N SER A 25 17.42 -0.49 4.89
CA SER A 25 17.88 0.66 4.13
C SER A 25 16.83 1.76 4.20
N ILE A 26 17.26 2.97 3.84
CA ILE A 26 16.36 4.10 3.61
C ILE A 26 15.87 4.00 2.16
N ILE A 27 14.56 4.20 1.98
CA ILE A 27 13.97 4.36 0.65
C ILE A 27 13.82 5.87 0.43
N GLU A 28 14.58 6.38 -0.53
CA GLU A 28 14.42 7.74 -1.03
C GLU A 28 13.52 7.71 -2.26
N TYR A 29 12.61 8.67 -2.38
CA TYR A 29 11.72 8.74 -3.53
C TYR A 29 11.31 10.19 -3.83
N SER A 30 11.10 10.47 -5.11
CA SER A 30 10.57 11.73 -5.62
C SER A 30 9.06 11.68 -5.76
N LYS A 31 8.40 12.72 -5.25
CA LYS A 31 6.94 12.83 -5.31
C LYS A 31 6.48 12.90 -6.76
N LYS A 32 5.33 12.27 -7.05
CA LYS A 32 4.68 12.30 -8.37
C LYS A 32 5.52 11.74 -9.54
N LEU A 33 6.54 10.92 -9.30
CA LEU A 33 7.43 10.40 -10.36
C LEU A 33 8.11 11.52 -11.17
N ASN A 34 8.55 12.57 -10.47
CA ASN A 34 9.24 13.71 -11.08
C ASN A 34 10.75 13.48 -11.28
N ASP A 35 11.22 12.25 -11.15
CA ASP A 35 12.62 11.91 -11.42
C ASP A 35 12.98 12.11 -12.89
N ARG A 36 14.26 12.33 -13.13
CA ARG A 36 14.82 12.34 -14.48
C ARG A 36 15.14 10.90 -14.88
N TYR A 37 14.42 10.37 -15.86
CA TYR A 37 14.57 8.98 -16.31
C TYR A 37 15.75 8.77 -17.25
N TYR A 38 16.25 9.82 -17.89
CA TYR A 38 17.41 9.73 -18.77
C TYR A 38 18.16 11.07 -18.90
N GLN A 39 19.42 10.98 -19.27
CA GLN A 39 20.25 12.10 -19.68
C GLN A 39 21.17 11.64 -20.81
N ASP A 40 21.03 12.26 -21.98
CA ASP A 40 21.79 11.92 -23.18
C ASP A 40 21.70 10.42 -23.51
N ASN A 41 22.82 9.70 -23.40
CA ASN A 41 22.92 8.25 -23.64
C ASN A 41 22.79 7.39 -22.36
N VAL A 42 22.45 8.00 -21.21
CA VAL A 42 22.28 7.32 -19.93
C VAL A 42 20.81 7.25 -19.58
N ILE A 43 20.36 6.08 -19.11
CA ILE A 43 19.00 5.87 -18.58
C ILE A 43 19.08 5.40 -17.12
N ALA A 44 18.05 5.72 -16.35
CA ALA A 44 17.92 5.30 -14.97
C ALA A 44 16.72 4.37 -14.81
N ILE A 45 16.89 3.28 -14.07
CA ILE A 45 15.87 2.24 -13.83
C ILE A 45 15.77 1.93 -12.33
N GLY A 46 14.63 1.35 -11.93
CA GLY A 46 14.41 0.89 -10.56
C GLY A 46 14.32 2.03 -9.56
N ASP A 47 14.87 1.80 -8.37
CA ASP A 47 14.80 2.73 -7.23
C ASP A 47 15.40 4.11 -7.55
N THR A 48 16.35 4.17 -8.50
CA THR A 48 16.94 5.43 -9.01
C THR A 48 15.91 6.41 -9.58
N VAL A 49 14.76 5.91 -10.04
CA VAL A 49 13.65 6.69 -10.60
C VAL A 49 12.34 6.44 -9.85
N SER A 50 12.46 6.21 -8.53
CA SER A 50 11.36 6.10 -7.58
C SER A 50 10.28 5.09 -7.96
N THR A 51 10.66 3.98 -8.59
CA THR A 51 9.71 2.90 -8.93
C THR A 51 9.47 1.94 -7.75
N VAL A 52 9.77 2.33 -6.50
CA VAL A 52 9.36 1.62 -5.28
C VAL A 52 7.96 2.01 -4.80
N ASN A 53 7.06 1.03 -4.66
CA ASN A 53 5.67 1.28 -4.27
C ASN A 53 5.63 1.83 -2.84
N SER A 54 5.26 3.10 -2.70
CA SER A 54 5.26 3.79 -1.39
C SER A 54 4.23 3.24 -0.39
N LEU A 55 3.25 2.45 -0.84
CA LEU A 55 2.27 1.82 0.05
C LEU A 55 2.72 0.43 0.52
N GLY A 56 3.25 -0.40 -0.38
CA GLY A 56 3.66 -1.77 -0.08
C GLY A 56 5.15 -1.96 0.18
N GLY A 57 5.97 -0.95 -0.11
CA GLY A 57 7.43 -1.02 -0.06
C GLY A 57 8.07 -1.89 -1.13
N GLU A 58 7.34 -2.25 -2.19
CA GLU A 58 7.81 -3.22 -3.20
C GLU A 58 8.40 -2.52 -4.44
N GLY A 59 9.68 -2.77 -4.72
CA GLY A 59 10.40 -2.22 -5.87
C GLY A 59 10.86 -3.24 -6.91
N ILE A 60 10.98 -4.52 -6.53
CA ILE A 60 11.64 -5.55 -7.36
C ILE A 60 10.92 -5.75 -8.70
N ARG A 61 9.60 -5.99 -8.69
CA ARG A 61 8.81 -6.20 -9.91
C ARG A 61 8.78 -4.96 -10.80
N HIS A 62 8.74 -3.77 -10.20
CA HIS A 62 8.80 -2.51 -10.95
C HIS A 62 10.17 -2.29 -11.57
N GLY A 63 11.25 -2.63 -10.86
CA GLY A 63 12.60 -2.64 -11.39
C GLY A 63 12.73 -3.57 -12.60
N PHE A 64 12.22 -4.80 -12.49
CA PHE A 64 12.19 -5.73 -13.63
C PHE A 64 11.37 -5.20 -14.80
N LYS A 65 10.17 -4.65 -14.54
CA LYS A 65 9.33 -4.08 -15.60
C LYS A 65 9.98 -2.87 -16.26
N GLY A 66 10.62 -2.01 -15.46
CA GLY A 66 11.42 -0.89 -15.94
C GLY A 66 12.60 -1.33 -16.80
N ALA A 67 13.28 -2.41 -16.43
CA ALA A 67 14.37 -3.00 -17.20
C ALA A 67 13.88 -3.60 -18.54
N GLU A 68 12.70 -4.25 -18.54
CA GLU A 68 12.06 -4.76 -19.76
C GLU A 68 11.78 -3.63 -20.76
N ILE A 69 11.19 -2.51 -20.29
CA ILE A 69 10.92 -1.33 -21.10
C ILE A 69 12.23 -0.71 -21.59
N ALA A 70 13.20 -0.51 -20.69
CA ALA A 70 14.51 0.05 -21.01
C ALA A 70 15.24 -0.72 -22.12
N CYS A 71 15.22 -2.06 -22.06
CA CYS A 71 15.85 -2.92 -23.07
C CYS A 71 15.35 -2.63 -24.50
N GLN A 72 14.07 -2.31 -24.66
CA GLN A 72 13.48 -2.02 -25.98
C GLN A 72 14.07 -0.73 -26.57
N TYR A 73 14.16 0.32 -25.76
CA TYR A 73 14.71 1.61 -26.20
C TYR A 73 16.22 1.60 -26.35
N ILE A 74 16.95 0.87 -25.49
CA ILE A 74 18.39 0.69 -25.67
C ILE A 74 18.67 0.06 -27.04
N LYS A 75 17.93 -1.00 -27.41
CA LYS A 75 18.09 -1.66 -28.71
C LYS A 75 17.79 -0.71 -29.87
N ALA A 76 16.71 0.07 -29.79
CA ALA A 76 16.36 1.05 -30.81
C ALA A 76 17.42 2.16 -30.95
N TYR A 77 17.95 2.65 -29.84
CA TYR A 77 19.00 3.68 -29.81
C TYR A 77 20.30 3.17 -30.45
N LEU A 78 20.73 1.95 -30.12
CA LEU A 78 21.93 1.32 -30.70
C LEU A 78 21.80 1.08 -32.21
N LYS A 79 20.59 0.89 -32.71
CA LYS A 79 20.28 0.78 -34.15
C LYS A 79 20.08 2.12 -34.84
N GLN A 80 20.22 3.25 -34.12
CA GLN A 80 19.98 4.60 -34.63
C GLN A 80 18.53 4.83 -35.09
N GLU A 81 17.57 4.05 -34.56
CA GLU A 81 16.13 4.19 -34.85
C GLU A 81 15.50 5.33 -34.04
N ILE A 82 16.12 5.70 -32.91
CA ILE A 82 15.74 6.84 -32.07
C ILE A 82 16.96 7.69 -31.74
N ALA A 83 16.77 9.00 -31.64
CA ALA A 83 17.84 9.95 -31.31
C ALA A 83 17.97 10.23 -29.79
N SER A 84 16.95 9.90 -29.00
CA SER A 84 16.92 10.15 -27.55
C SER A 84 16.00 9.18 -26.82
N PHE A 85 16.14 9.12 -25.49
CA PHE A 85 15.31 8.30 -24.60
C PHE A 85 14.04 9.01 -24.10
N ALA A 86 13.58 10.06 -24.79
CA ALA A 86 12.33 10.74 -24.44
C ALA A 86 11.12 9.79 -24.48
N SER A 87 11.07 8.89 -25.47
CA SER A 87 10.01 7.88 -25.58
C SER A 87 10.08 6.84 -24.46
N TYR A 88 11.28 6.51 -23.99
CA TYR A 88 11.48 5.65 -22.82
C TYR A 88 10.86 6.25 -21.55
N GLU A 89 11.20 7.51 -21.26
CA GLU A 89 10.63 8.23 -20.11
C GLU A 89 9.11 8.30 -20.19
N LYS A 90 8.57 8.59 -21.37
CA LYS A 90 7.12 8.63 -21.60
C LYS A 90 6.47 7.29 -21.27
N GLN A 91 7.00 6.19 -21.78
CA GLN A 91 6.44 4.86 -21.53
C GLN A 91 6.57 4.43 -20.06
N MET A 92 7.67 4.78 -19.38
CA MET A 92 7.81 4.55 -17.94
C MET A 92 6.71 5.27 -17.15
N LYS A 93 6.48 6.55 -17.44
CA LYS A 93 5.42 7.33 -16.78
C LYS A 93 4.04 6.76 -17.07
N GLU A 94 3.72 6.46 -18.32
CA GLU A 94 2.45 5.84 -18.71
C GLU A 94 2.21 4.49 -18.01
N THR A 95 3.27 3.70 -17.82
CA THR A 95 3.18 2.39 -17.17
C THR A 95 2.87 2.49 -15.67
N PHE A 96 3.48 3.44 -14.96
CA PHE A 96 3.45 3.45 -13.48
C PHE A 96 2.60 4.58 -12.88
N GLU A 97 2.45 5.73 -13.53
CA GLU A 97 1.94 6.97 -12.92
C GLU A 97 0.56 6.83 -12.26
N GLY A 98 -0.35 6.08 -12.88
CA GLY A 98 -1.71 5.89 -12.37
C GLY A 98 -1.76 5.16 -11.03
N ASP A 99 -1.10 3.99 -10.96
CA ASP A 99 -1.02 3.21 -9.73
C ASP A 99 -0.17 3.94 -8.68
N TRP A 100 0.89 4.63 -9.11
CA TRP A 100 1.76 5.36 -8.21
C TRP A 100 1.10 6.50 -7.50
N LYS A 101 0.36 7.34 -8.22
CA LYS A 101 -0.36 8.46 -7.62
C LYS A 101 -1.31 7.97 -6.53
N ARG A 102 -1.96 6.82 -6.73
CA ARG A 102 -2.85 6.20 -5.73
C ARG A 102 -2.06 5.70 -4.52
N CYS A 103 -0.98 4.95 -4.74
CA CYS A 103 -0.12 4.46 -3.67
C CYS A 103 0.55 5.58 -2.87
N GLU A 104 1.02 6.64 -3.52
CA GLU A 104 1.64 7.79 -2.88
C GLU A 104 0.62 8.50 -1.98
N GLN A 105 -0.59 8.74 -2.48
CA GLN A 105 -1.64 9.40 -1.70
C GLN A 105 -2.06 8.58 -0.47
N ILE A 106 -2.23 7.26 -0.63
CA ILE A 106 -2.63 6.38 0.48
C ILE A 106 -1.46 6.19 1.45
N GLY A 107 -0.27 5.88 0.95
CA GLY A 107 0.94 5.69 1.74
C GLY A 107 1.26 6.92 2.58
N ARG A 108 1.18 8.12 2.00
CA ARG A 108 1.40 9.37 2.76
C ARG A 108 0.40 9.52 3.90
N LYS A 109 -0.88 9.25 3.64
CA LYS A 109 -1.92 9.29 4.68
C LYS A 109 -1.64 8.30 5.79
N VAL A 110 -1.40 7.04 5.43
CA VAL A 110 -1.20 5.93 6.38
C VAL A 110 0.07 6.13 7.20
N TYR A 111 1.19 6.48 6.58
CA TYR A 111 2.48 6.50 7.27
C TYR A 111 2.84 7.84 7.91
N LEU A 112 2.31 8.96 7.41
CA LEU A 112 2.74 10.30 7.85
C LEU A 112 1.63 11.17 8.45
N GLU A 113 0.36 10.94 8.12
CA GLU A 113 -0.74 11.86 8.49
C GLU A 113 -1.76 11.25 9.48
N TYR A 114 -1.92 9.94 9.49
CA TYR A 114 -2.92 9.27 10.33
C TYR A 114 -2.47 9.19 11.80
N SER A 115 -3.40 9.47 12.71
CA SER A 115 -3.22 9.20 14.13
C SER A 115 -3.37 7.72 14.44
N ASP A 116 -2.84 7.27 15.58
CA ASP A 116 -2.94 5.89 16.06
C ASP A 116 -4.37 5.35 15.99
N ARG A 117 -5.36 6.12 16.43
CA ARG A 117 -6.78 5.74 16.33
C ARG A 117 -7.22 5.45 14.89
N LYS A 118 -6.76 6.22 13.91
CA LYS A 118 -7.09 5.98 12.49
C LYS A 118 -6.38 4.74 11.96
N ILE A 119 -5.15 4.49 12.41
CA ILE A 119 -4.40 3.26 12.11
C ILE A 119 -5.12 2.05 12.68
N ASP A 120 -5.51 2.08 13.95
CA ASP A 120 -6.25 1.00 14.62
C ASP A 120 -7.55 0.67 13.90
N LEU A 121 -8.29 1.69 13.45
CA LEU A 121 -9.50 1.50 12.65
C LEU A 121 -9.20 0.84 11.30
N GLY A 122 -8.11 1.24 10.64
CA GLY A 122 -7.64 0.63 9.39
C GLY A 122 -7.23 -0.84 9.60
N VAL A 123 -6.47 -1.14 10.63
CA VAL A 123 -6.05 -2.51 10.98
C VAL A 123 -7.25 -3.36 11.38
N ALA A 124 -8.20 -2.83 12.15
CA ALA A 124 -9.43 -3.53 12.49
C ALA A 124 -10.27 -3.88 11.25
N TYR A 125 -10.22 -3.03 10.23
CA TYR A 125 -10.87 -3.27 8.95
C TYR A 125 -10.21 -4.40 8.14
N LEU A 126 -8.88 -4.56 8.22
CA LEU A 126 -8.17 -5.67 7.57
C LEU A 126 -8.64 -7.06 8.04
N LYS A 127 -9.21 -7.18 9.25
CA LYS A 127 -9.78 -8.45 9.76
C LYS A 127 -10.89 -9.02 8.88
N TYR A 128 -11.52 -8.19 8.03
CA TYR A 128 -12.61 -8.61 7.15
C TYR A 128 -12.14 -8.95 5.74
N LEU A 129 -10.85 -8.75 5.44
CA LEU A 129 -10.20 -9.12 4.19
C LEU A 129 -9.51 -10.48 4.36
N ASN A 130 -9.52 -11.29 3.30
CA ASN A 130 -8.66 -12.47 3.28
C ASN A 130 -7.23 -12.08 2.87
N ILE A 131 -6.26 -12.99 3.04
CA ILE A 131 -4.86 -12.72 2.72
C ILE A 131 -4.64 -12.38 1.24
N ASN A 132 -5.43 -12.97 0.33
CA ASN A 132 -5.33 -12.68 -1.09
C ASN A 132 -5.81 -11.26 -1.40
N ASP A 133 -6.85 -10.76 -0.72
CA ASP A 133 -7.31 -9.38 -0.87
C ASP A 133 -6.23 -8.39 -0.41
N ILE A 134 -5.51 -8.72 0.67
CA ILE A 134 -4.39 -7.91 1.17
C ILE A 134 -3.23 -7.92 0.16
N ILE A 135 -2.88 -9.09 -0.38
CA ILE A 135 -1.85 -9.21 -1.42
C ILE A 135 -2.24 -8.42 -2.67
N GLU A 136 -3.48 -8.56 -3.13
CA GLU A 136 -3.99 -7.84 -4.31
C GLU A 136 -4.00 -6.33 -4.13
N LEU A 137 -4.26 -5.86 -2.91
CA LEU A 137 -4.17 -4.45 -2.57
C LEU A 137 -2.72 -3.94 -2.58
N LEU A 138 -1.84 -4.59 -1.81
CA LEU A 138 -0.48 -4.10 -1.58
C LEU A 138 0.43 -4.29 -2.79
N PHE A 139 0.24 -5.36 -3.55
CA PHE A 139 1.13 -5.77 -4.63
C PHE A 139 0.52 -5.66 -6.03
N TYR A 140 -0.80 -5.64 -6.18
CA TYR A 140 -1.47 -5.59 -7.49
C TYR A 140 -2.38 -4.37 -7.68
N TYR A 141 -2.37 -3.43 -6.74
CA TYR A 141 -3.06 -2.14 -6.88
C TYR A 141 -4.57 -2.23 -7.12
N LYS A 142 -5.20 -3.36 -6.77
CA LYS A 142 -6.63 -3.61 -6.99
C LYS A 142 -7.47 -2.93 -5.90
N PHE A 143 -7.41 -1.60 -5.84
CA PHE A 143 -8.13 -0.81 -4.84
C PHE A 143 -9.65 -0.97 -4.95
N GLU A 144 -10.20 -1.40 -6.11
CA GLU A 144 -11.62 -1.73 -6.22
C GLU A 144 -12.06 -2.84 -5.25
N LYS A 145 -11.14 -3.73 -4.84
CA LYS A 145 -11.45 -4.80 -3.89
C LYS A 145 -11.58 -4.32 -2.44
N LEU A 146 -11.04 -3.14 -2.11
CA LEU A 146 -11.29 -2.50 -0.81
C LEU A 146 -12.77 -2.17 -0.62
N SER A 147 -13.51 -1.87 -1.68
CA SER A 147 -14.94 -1.58 -1.55
C SER A 147 -15.70 -2.78 -0.95
N LYS A 148 -15.35 -4.02 -1.33
CA LYS A 148 -16.03 -5.25 -0.90
C LYS A 148 -15.91 -5.49 0.61
N GLY A 149 -14.71 -5.32 1.17
CA GLY A 149 -14.54 -5.40 2.61
C GLY A 149 -15.29 -4.28 3.34
N LEU A 150 -15.35 -3.08 2.76
CA LEU A 150 -15.94 -1.88 3.37
C LEU A 150 -17.45 -2.07 3.50
N PHE A 151 -18.07 -2.63 2.48
CA PHE A 151 -19.45 -3.08 2.53
C PHE A 151 -19.70 -4.10 3.64
N LYS A 152 -18.83 -5.11 3.82
CA LYS A 152 -18.98 -6.13 4.86
C LYS A 152 -18.79 -5.57 6.29
N TYR A 153 -17.83 -4.67 6.46
CA TYR A 153 -17.62 -3.97 7.72
C TYR A 153 -18.81 -3.07 8.08
N LEU A 154 -19.27 -2.27 7.12
CA LEU A 154 -20.41 -1.37 7.31
C LEU A 154 -21.70 -2.16 7.56
N SER A 155 -21.96 -3.25 6.83
CA SER A 155 -23.15 -4.07 7.03
C SER A 155 -23.20 -4.68 8.43
N LEU A 156 -22.08 -5.18 8.94
CA LEU A 156 -22.00 -5.71 10.31
C LEU A 156 -22.20 -4.63 11.37
N LYS A 157 -21.61 -3.44 11.19
CA LYS A 157 -21.85 -2.31 12.11
C LYS A 157 -23.30 -1.87 12.11
N ILE A 158 -23.94 -1.83 10.94
CA ILE A 158 -25.34 -1.50 10.78
C ILE A 158 -26.20 -2.56 11.47
N GLU A 159 -25.90 -3.85 11.29
CA GLU A 159 -26.62 -4.95 11.94
C GLU A 159 -26.49 -4.90 13.47
N LEU A 160 -25.29 -4.64 13.99
CA LEU A 160 -25.03 -4.46 15.43
C LEU A 160 -25.78 -3.25 15.99
N PHE A 161 -25.83 -2.14 15.25
CA PHE A 161 -26.60 -0.96 15.62
C PHE A 161 -28.11 -1.26 15.68
N PHE A 162 -28.65 -1.96 14.68
CA PHE A 162 -30.06 -2.37 14.67
C PHE A 162 -30.39 -3.37 15.78
N LYS A 163 -29.50 -4.33 16.09
CA LYS A 163 -29.65 -5.25 17.23
C LYS A 163 -29.69 -4.49 18.56
N LYS A 164 -28.78 -3.53 18.77
CA LYS A 164 -28.74 -2.69 19.97
C LYS A 164 -29.99 -1.83 20.12
N PHE A 165 -30.52 -1.31 19.01
CA PHE A 165 -31.75 -0.52 18.97
C PHE A 165 -33.03 -1.36 19.19
N ARG A 166 -33.05 -2.62 18.73
CA ARG A 166 -34.13 -3.57 19.02
C ARG A 166 -34.14 -3.98 20.50
N LEU A 167 -32.97 -4.25 21.09
CA LEU A 167 -32.84 -4.58 22.52
C LEU A 167 -33.27 -3.40 23.42
N SER A 168 -32.90 -2.17 23.09
CA SER A 168 -33.27 -1.00 23.90
C SER A 168 -34.78 -0.72 23.87
N ARG A 169 -35.48 -1.03 22.77
CA ARG A 169 -36.95 -0.98 22.72
C ARG A 169 -37.62 -2.07 23.56
N LEU A 170 -37.07 -3.29 23.56
CA LEU A 170 -37.59 -4.43 24.35
C LEU A 170 -37.43 -4.25 25.87
N VAL A 171 -36.36 -3.58 26.31
CA VAL A 171 -36.15 -3.24 27.72
C VAL A 171 -37.12 -2.14 28.17
N LYS A 172 -37.39 -1.16 27.30
CA LYS A 172 -38.35 -0.07 27.57
C LYS A 172 -39.80 -0.55 27.70
N THR A 173 -40.20 -1.57 26.94
CA THR A 173 -41.55 -2.15 27.04
C THR A 173 -41.72 -3.04 28.28
N LYS A 174 -40.67 -3.70 28.78
CA LYS A 174 -40.73 -4.47 30.04
C LYS A 174 -40.83 -3.58 31.29
N SER A 175 -40.17 -2.41 31.33
CA SER A 175 -40.26 -1.51 32.49
C SER A 175 -41.64 -0.82 32.64
N LEU A 176 -42.41 -0.74 31.55
CA LEU A 176 -43.78 -0.21 31.54
C LEU A 176 -44.82 -1.23 32.05
N HIS A 177 -44.50 -2.52 32.09
CA HIS A 177 -45.39 -3.58 32.60
C HIS A 177 -45.06 -4.07 34.02
N SER A 178 -43.94 -3.64 34.62
CA SER A 178 -43.59 -3.95 36.01
C SER A 178 -43.96 -2.84 37.01
N SER A 179 -44.78 -1.88 36.58
CA SER A 179 -45.23 -0.72 37.38
C SER A 179 -46.76 -0.63 37.45
N GLN A 180 -47.45 -1.78 37.35
CA GLN A 180 -48.88 -1.92 37.63
C GLN A 180 -49.08 -2.96 38.73
#